data_AF-A0A7Z0TNU2-F1
#
_entry.id   AF-A0A7Z0TNU2-F1
#
_cell.length_a   1.000
_cell.length_b   1.000
_cell.length_c   1.000
_cell.angle_alpha   90.00
_cell.angle_beta   90.00
_cell.angle_gamma   90.00
#
_symmetry.space_group_name_H-M   'P 1'
#
loop_
_entity.id
_entity.type
_entity.pdbx_description
1 polymer ?
#
loop_
_entity_poly.entity_id
_entity_poly.type
_entity_poly.pdbx_seq_one_letter_code
_entity_poly.pdbx_strand_id
1 'polypeptide(L)' 'MRMFALDYARPAEDPLVTHAPPYRYDPLLQVNVLDDGRPAAHDRALLRELGSTTSTAGSKTHFDD' A
#
# COMPACT_ATOMS: atom_id res chain seq x y z
N MET A 1 19.57 10.14 -25.65
CA MET A 1 18.78 10.70 -24.53
C MET A 1 18.04 9.55 -23.87
N ARG A 2 18.25 9.32 -22.57
CA ARG A 2 17.49 8.33 -21.78
C ARG A 2 16.41 9.08 -21.00
N MET A 3 15.22 8.50 -20.84
CA MET A 3 14.16 9.12 -20.07
C MET A 3 14.54 9.14 -18.59
N PHE A 4 14.44 10.31 -17.97
CA PHE A 4 14.75 10.54 -16.54
C PHE A 4 14.18 9.45 -15.62
N ALA A 5 12.93 9.01 -15.85
CA ALA A 5 12.28 7.99 -15.03
C ALA A 5 13.04 6.64 -15.00
N LEU A 6 13.73 6.28 -16.09
CA LEU A 6 14.51 5.03 -16.17
C LEU A 6 15.78 5.08 -15.33
N ASP A 7 16.28 6.27 -14.96
CA ASP A 7 17.44 6.41 -14.08
C ASP A 7 17.11 6.09 -12.62
N TYR A 8 15.82 6.15 -12.25
CA TYR A 8 15.33 5.94 -10.88
C TYR A 8 14.47 4.69 -10.72
N ALA A 9 14.19 3.97 -11.81
CA ALA A 9 13.49 2.70 -11.74
C ALA A 9 14.32 1.71 -10.90
N ARG A 10 13.81 1.39 -9.72
CA ARG A 10 14.33 0.31 -8.88
C ARG A 10 13.34 -0.86 -8.95
N PRO A 11 13.82 -2.12 -8.95
CA PRO A 11 12.95 -3.26 -8.72
C PRO A 11 12.15 -3.03 -7.44
N ALA A 12 10.86 -3.34 -7.46
CA ALA A 12 10.09 -3.41 -6.23
C ALA A 12 10.76 -4.48 -5.36
N GLU A 13 11.21 -4.09 -4.16
CA GLU A 13 11.64 -5.06 -3.17
C GLU A 13 10.42 -5.88 -2.78
N ASP A 14 10.57 -7.21 -2.69
CA ASP A 14 9.51 -8.04 -2.16
C ASP A 14 9.21 -7.55 -0.75
N PRO A 15 7.98 -7.10 -0.47
CA PRO A 15 7.64 -6.64 0.85
C PRO A 15 7.88 -7.80 1.81
N LEU A 16 8.58 -7.52 2.92
CA LEU A 16 8.72 -8.46 4.01
C LEU A 16 7.33 -8.63 4.65
N VAL A 17 6.48 -9.46 4.06
CA VAL A 17 5.15 -9.78 4.58
C VAL A 17 5.36 -10.66 5.81
N THR A 18 5.47 -10.03 6.96
CA THR A 18 5.67 -10.73 8.25
C THR A 18 4.40 -11.41 8.74
N HIS A 19 3.24 -11.06 8.19
CA HIS A 19 1.95 -11.66 8.53
C HIS A 19 0.97 -11.58 7.35
N ALA A 20 0.14 -12.61 7.20
CA ALA A 20 -0.94 -12.59 6.21
C ALA A 20 -1.95 -11.48 6.55
N PRO A 21 -2.43 -10.69 5.58
CA PRO A 21 -3.43 -9.66 5.84
C PRO A 21 -4.73 -10.31 6.35
N PRO A 22 -5.46 -9.69 7.29
CA PRO A 22 -6.74 -10.19 7.80
C PRO A 22 -7.91 -9.93 6.81
N TYR A 23 -7.63 -9.95 5.51
CA TYR A 23 -8.58 -9.83 4.41
C TYR A 23 -8.04 -10.54 3.18
N ARG A 24 -8.93 -10.93 2.26
CA ARG A 24 -8.59 -11.50 0.96
C ARG A 24 -9.19 -10.68 -0.17
N TYR A 25 -8.54 -10.70 -1.33
CA TYR A 25 -9.11 -10.11 -2.53
C TYR A 25 -10.17 -11.04 -3.13
N ASP A 26 -11.38 -10.53 -3.36
CA ASP A 26 -12.43 -11.21 -4.11
C ASP A 26 -12.40 -10.75 -5.57
N PRO A 27 -12.02 -11.61 -6.53
CA PRO A 27 -11.94 -11.22 -7.95
C PRO A 27 -13.30 -11.02 -8.61
N LEU A 28 -14.39 -11.57 -8.07
CA LEU A 28 -15.74 -11.39 -8.61
C LEU A 28 -16.29 -10.03 -8.25
N LEU A 29 -16.00 -9.56 -7.03
CA LEU A 29 -16.43 -8.25 -6.54
C LEU A 29 -15.38 -7.15 -6.77
N GLN A 30 -14.15 -7.53 -7.12
CA GLN A 30 -12.98 -6.66 -7.25
C GLN A 30 -12.68 -5.82 -6.01
N VAL A 31 -12.93 -6.38 -4.82
CA VAL A 31 -12.70 -5.72 -3.54
C VAL A 31 -12.02 -6.65 -2.54
N ASN A 32 -11.35 -6.06 -1.54
CA ASN A 32 -10.89 -6.81 -0.38
C ASN A 32 -12.07 -7.10 0.55
N VAL A 33 -12.19 -8.34 1.00
CA VAL A 33 -13.26 -8.84 1.86
C VAL A 33 -12.70 -9.52 3.11
N LEU A 34 -13.48 -9.45 4.20
CA LEU A 34 -13.23 -10.21 5.42
C LEU A 34 -13.62 -11.69 5.26
N ASP A 35 -13.36 -12.51 6.27
CA ASP A 35 -13.73 -13.93 6.29
C ASP A 35 -15.24 -14.15 6.11
N ASP A 36 -16.06 -13.23 6.63
CA ASP A 36 -17.52 -13.23 6.47
C ASP A 36 -18.01 -12.65 5.12
N GLY A 37 -17.09 -12.23 4.24
CA GLY A 37 -17.40 -11.70 2.92
C GLY A 37 -17.78 -10.21 2.89
N ARG A 38 -17.87 -9.52 4.03
CA ARG A 38 -18.11 -8.08 4.04
C ARG A 38 -16.90 -7.33 3.45
N PRO A 39 -17.10 -6.23 2.72
CA PRO A 39 -15.99 -5.40 2.25
C PRO A 39 -15.14 -4.90 3.43
N ALA A 40 -13.82 -5.12 3.34
CA ALA A 40 -12.84 -4.71 4.35
C ALA A 40 -12.87 -3.20 4.60
N ALA A 41 -13.24 -2.40 3.59
CA ALA A 41 -13.40 -0.96 3.68
C ALA A 41 -14.49 -0.49 4.68
N HIS A 42 -15.39 -1.37 5.11
CA HIS A 42 -16.40 -1.05 6.11
C HIS A 42 -15.95 -1.34 7.55
N ASP A 43 -14.81 -2.03 7.73
CA ASP A 43 -14.27 -2.34 9.05
C ASP A 43 -13.35 -1.21 9.56
N ARG A 44 -13.89 -0.40 10.46
CA ARG A 44 -13.14 0.74 11.05
C ARG A 44 -11.98 0.31 11.93
N ALA A 45 -12.07 -0.84 12.59
CA ALA A 45 -10.99 -1.32 13.46
C ALA A 45 -9.81 -1.73 12.59
N LEU A 46 -10.08 -2.49 11.53
CA LEU A 46 -9.10 -2.87 10.51
C LEU A 46 -8.44 -1.65 9.87
N LEU A 47 -9.24 -0.66 9.43
CA LEU A 47 -8.72 0.56 8.81
C LEU A 47 -7.87 1.39 9.77
N ARG A 48 -8.20 1.41 11.07
CA ARG A 48 -7.41 2.11 12.07
C ARG A 48 -6.06 1.43 12.30
N GLU A 49 -6.03 0.10 12.31
CA GLU A 49 -4.82 -0.69 12.49
C GLU A 49 -3.88 -0.60 11.28
N LEU A 50 -4.44 -0.75 10.07
CA LEU A 50 -3.65 -0.83 8.84
C LEU A 50 -3.50 0.50 8.10
N GLY A 51 -4.30 1.51 8.43
CA GLY A 51 -4.31 2.80 7.77
C GLY A 51 -3.12 3.70 8.14
N SER A 52 -2.27 3.29 9.10
CA SER A 52 -1.04 4.01 9.37
C SER A 52 -0.05 3.79 8.23
N THR A 53 0.11 4.78 7.36
CA THR A 53 1.23 4.80 6.43
C THR A 53 2.39 5.49 7.13
N THR A 54 3.50 4.78 7.31
CA THR A 54 4.78 5.42 7.65
C THR A 54 5.25 6.13 6.39
N SER A 55 4.85 7.38 6.22
CA SER A 55 5.34 8.20 5.11
C SER A 55 6.80 8.56 5.40
N THR A 56 7.74 7.79 4.83
CA THR A 56 9.16 8.19 4.79
C THR A 56 9.40 9.30 3.76
N ALA A 57 8.38 9.61 2.95
CA ALA A 57 8.37 10.67 1.95
C ALA A 57 8.07 12.05 2.55
N GLY A 58 8.68 12.36 3.69
CA GLY A 58 8.85 13.76 4.09
C GLY A 58 9.48 14.50 2.92
N SER A 59 8.77 15.48 2.39
CA SER A 59 9.05 16.23 1.17
C SER A 59 10.51 16.67 1.07
N LYS A 60 11.34 15.89 0.37
CA LYS A 60 12.71 16.28 0.00
C LYS A 60 12.73 16.92 -1.39
N THR A 61 11.76 17.78 -1.66
CA THR A 61 11.62 18.53 -2.94
C THR A 61 11.72 20.04 -2.76
N HIS A 62 12.08 20.54 -1.58
CA HIS A 62 12.42 21.96 -1.41
C HIS A 62 13.94 22.09 -1.25
N PHE A 63 14.62 22.31 -2.37
CA PHE A 63 15.92 22.97 -2.36
C PHE A 63 15.64 24.43 -2.72
N ASP A 64 15.24 25.23 -1.72
CA ASP A 64 15.60 26.65 -1.74
C ASP A 64 16.51 26.85 -0.53
N ASP A 65 17.81 26.71 -0.79
CA ASP A 65 18.91 27.39 -0.12
C ASP A 65 20.00 27.62 -1.19
#